data_AF-A0A4Y9ZY09-F1
#
_entry.id   AF-A0A4Y9ZY09-F1
#
_cell.length_a   1.000
_cell.length_b   1.000
_cell.length_c   1.000
_cell.angle_alpha   90.00
_cell.angle_beta   90.00
_cell.angle_gamma   90.00
#
_symmetry.space_group_name_H-M   'P 1'
#
loop_
_entity.id
_entity.type
_entity.pdbx_description
1 polymer ?
#
loop_
_entity_poly.entity_id
_entity_poly.type
_entity_poly.pdbx_seq_one_letter_code
_entity_poly.pdbx_strand_id
1 'polypeptide(L)'
;MHNRSFGSLANLLDSFIPASEPVTRDPVDSKPRTPPPDDLIEKPLPLAPELSIGGSTLVDEPRLSAAPPAAKPISKRTHALLELLSSERAYASDLALIRDIHIPLALGEQTPFPITPPQSSSSSERTLSTASSSSSGSALGPPMTRADTRIIFSNVAELAVFSDGFTERLEAALGCVLEGGSGEDYVGEVFIDMIPRMEPIYKAYITRT
;
A
#
# COMPACT_ATOMS: atom_id res chain seq x y z
N MET A 1 -26.25 37.96 13.61
CA MET A 1 -25.30 36.84 13.80
C MET A 1 -25.11 36.19 12.44
N HIS A 2 -23.89 36.27 11.91
CA HIS A 2 -23.57 36.04 10.49
C HIS A 2 -23.23 34.58 10.23
N ASN A 3 -23.97 33.93 9.31
CA ASN A 3 -23.66 32.61 8.80
C ASN A 3 -22.42 32.70 7.89
N ARG A 4 -21.35 31.96 8.24
CA ARG A 4 -20.17 31.80 7.38
C ARG A 4 -20.44 30.70 6.37
N SER A 5 -20.57 31.10 5.11
CA SER A 5 -20.63 30.24 3.93
C SER A 5 -19.26 29.60 3.68
N PHE A 6 -19.22 28.26 3.56
CA PHE A 6 -18.04 27.53 3.10
C PHE A 6 -17.92 27.71 1.58
N GLY A 7 -16.86 28.40 1.16
CA GLY A 7 -16.53 28.64 -0.23
C GLY A 7 -16.20 27.34 -0.97
N SER A 8 -16.87 27.17 -2.10
CA SER A 8 -16.71 26.11 -3.08
C SER A 8 -15.27 26.05 -3.62
N LEU A 9 -14.59 24.91 -3.44
CA LEU A 9 -13.26 24.62 -4.01
C LEU A 9 -13.31 24.11 -5.47
N ALA A 10 -14.50 24.10 -6.10
CA ALA A 10 -14.69 23.48 -7.40
C ALA A 10 -14.09 24.25 -8.60
N ASN A 11 -13.66 25.50 -8.42
CA ASN A 11 -13.23 26.35 -9.55
C ASN A 11 -11.72 26.42 -9.79
N LEU A 12 -10.89 25.72 -9.00
CA LEU A 12 -9.42 25.82 -9.16
C LEU A 12 -8.82 24.82 -10.16
N LEU A 13 -9.57 23.78 -10.55
CA LEU A 13 -9.08 22.73 -11.47
C LEU A 13 -9.35 23.01 -12.96
N ASP A 14 -10.10 24.06 -13.31
CA ASP A 14 -10.54 24.32 -14.69
C ASP A 14 -9.65 25.31 -15.47
N SER A 15 -8.61 25.88 -14.85
CA SER A 15 -7.75 26.91 -15.47
C SER A 15 -6.50 26.40 -16.21
N PHE A 16 -6.35 25.09 -16.43
CA PHE A 16 -5.15 24.52 -17.08
C PHE A 16 -5.39 23.77 -18.40
N ILE A 17 -6.54 23.96 -19.05
CA ILE A 17 -6.80 23.36 -20.37
C ILE A 17 -6.64 24.46 -21.45
N PRO A 18 -5.60 24.42 -22.29
CA PRO A 18 -5.54 25.30 -23.46
C PRO A 18 -6.53 24.84 -24.53
N ALA A 19 -7.25 25.82 -25.06
CA ALA A 19 -8.36 25.69 -26.00
C ALA A 19 -7.97 25.09 -27.36
N SER A 20 -8.83 24.21 -27.87
CA SER A 20 -8.96 23.90 -29.30
C SER A 20 -10.44 23.96 -29.69
N GLU A 21 -10.66 24.63 -30.81
CA GLU A 21 -11.90 25.23 -31.32
C GLU A 21 -12.99 24.25 -31.87
N PRO A 22 -14.19 24.75 -32.23
CA PRO A 22 -15.47 24.06 -32.12
C PRO A 22 -15.96 23.39 -33.41
N VAL A 23 -16.75 22.32 -33.26
CA VAL A 23 -17.63 21.82 -34.34
C VAL A 23 -19.08 21.82 -33.86
N THR A 24 -19.83 22.75 -34.46
CA THR A 24 -21.27 22.93 -34.40
C THR A 24 -22.02 21.79 -35.12
N ARG A 25 -23.09 21.25 -34.50
CA ARG A 25 -24.45 21.07 -35.08
C ARG A 25 -25.36 20.22 -34.17
N ASP A 26 -26.22 20.95 -33.45
CA ASP A 26 -27.69 20.85 -33.40
C ASP A 26 -28.45 19.62 -32.81
N PRO A 27 -29.70 19.87 -32.32
CA PRO A 27 -30.26 19.25 -31.12
C PRO A 27 -31.43 18.30 -31.41
N VAL A 28 -31.70 17.37 -30.50
CA VAL A 28 -33.03 16.73 -30.39
C VAL A 28 -33.49 16.77 -28.94
N ASP A 29 -34.52 17.60 -28.76
CA ASP A 29 -35.39 17.74 -27.61
C ASP A 29 -36.28 16.50 -27.43
N SER A 30 -36.34 15.93 -26.22
CA SER A 30 -37.61 15.43 -25.66
C SER A 30 -37.50 15.18 -24.14
N LYS A 31 -38.38 15.90 -23.45
CA LYS A 31 -38.62 16.02 -22.01
C LYS A 31 -39.32 14.76 -21.40
N PRO A 32 -39.80 14.76 -20.13
CA PRO A 32 -39.30 14.00 -18.98
C PRO A 32 -40.27 12.91 -18.47
N ARG A 33 -39.83 11.96 -17.63
CA ARG A 33 -40.79 11.15 -16.84
C ARG A 33 -40.26 10.64 -15.49
N THR A 34 -40.92 11.11 -14.44
CA THR A 34 -41.06 10.58 -13.06
C THR A 34 -42.52 10.87 -12.67
N PRO A 35 -43.16 10.30 -11.61
CA PRO A 35 -42.79 9.24 -10.63
C PRO A 35 -44.02 8.27 -10.37
N PRO A 36 -44.39 7.74 -9.17
CA PRO A 36 -43.73 7.03 -8.02
C PRO A 36 -44.45 5.66 -7.68
N PRO A 37 -44.75 5.25 -6.40
CA PRO A 37 -44.05 4.27 -5.52
C PRO A 37 -44.96 3.08 -5.07
N ASP A 38 -44.68 2.47 -3.90
CA ASP A 38 -45.41 1.40 -3.15
C ASP A 38 -44.83 -0.03 -3.35
N ASP A 39 -44.72 -0.94 -2.38
CA ASP A 39 -44.99 -0.93 -0.95
C ASP A 39 -44.31 -2.13 -0.27
N LEU A 40 -43.97 -1.93 1.00
CA LEU A 40 -43.97 -2.87 2.14
C LEU A 40 -44.22 -4.37 1.89
N ILE A 41 -43.27 -5.23 2.29
CA ILE A 41 -43.58 -6.50 2.97
C ILE A 41 -42.56 -6.77 4.09
N GLU A 42 -43.03 -6.57 5.33
CA GLU A 42 -42.50 -7.12 6.58
C GLU A 42 -42.66 -8.65 6.62
N LYS A 43 -41.74 -9.39 7.26
CA LYS A 43 -42.05 -10.57 8.11
C LYS A 43 -40.79 -11.19 8.77
N PRO A 44 -40.92 -11.97 9.88
CA PRO A 44 -40.36 -11.61 11.18
C PRO A 44 -39.36 -12.64 11.75
N LEU A 45 -38.71 -12.26 12.87
CA LEU A 45 -38.00 -13.15 13.80
C LEU A 45 -38.85 -14.34 14.24
N PRO A 46 -38.24 -15.51 14.51
CA PRO A 46 -38.33 -16.03 15.89
C PRO A 46 -37.14 -16.85 16.43
N LEU A 47 -36.95 -16.69 17.75
CA LEU A 47 -36.69 -17.70 18.80
C LEU A 47 -35.28 -18.29 19.01
N ALA A 48 -34.80 -18.04 20.23
CA ALA A 48 -33.69 -18.69 20.92
C ALA A 48 -33.94 -20.19 21.22
N PRO A 49 -32.88 -20.94 21.54
CA PRO A 49 -32.96 -22.08 22.46
C PRO A 49 -32.29 -21.79 23.81
N GLU A 50 -32.92 -22.31 24.85
CA GLU A 50 -32.62 -22.16 26.27
C GLU A 50 -31.47 -23.03 26.79
N LEU A 51 -30.87 -22.53 27.88
CA LEU A 51 -30.38 -23.18 29.10
C LEU A 51 -29.71 -24.58 29.02
N SER A 52 -28.47 -24.64 29.53
CA SER A 52 -28.01 -25.79 30.30
C SER A 52 -27.33 -25.33 31.60
N ILE A 53 -28.06 -25.56 32.69
CA ILE A 53 -27.61 -25.54 34.08
C ILE A 53 -26.92 -26.88 34.37
N GLY A 54 -25.72 -26.84 34.94
CA GLY A 54 -25.16 -28.01 35.63
C GLY A 54 -23.67 -27.91 35.92
N GLY A 55 -23.30 -27.84 37.20
CA GLY A 55 -21.93 -28.13 37.63
C GLY A 55 -21.39 -27.25 38.75
N SER A 56 -21.90 -27.44 39.97
CA SER A 56 -21.29 -26.97 41.21
C SER A 56 -19.92 -27.64 41.42
N THR A 57 -18.89 -26.88 41.79
CA THR A 57 -17.88 -27.31 42.78
C THR A 57 -17.10 -26.10 43.28
N LEU A 58 -17.33 -25.76 44.55
CA LEU A 58 -16.51 -24.85 45.32
C LEU A 58 -15.13 -25.49 45.55
N VAL A 59 -14.08 -24.85 45.03
CA VAL A 59 -12.75 -24.90 45.64
C VAL A 59 -12.17 -23.49 45.63
N ASP A 60 -12.06 -22.96 46.84
CA ASP A 60 -11.41 -21.70 47.21
C ASP A 60 -9.89 -21.89 47.11
N GLU A 61 -9.22 -21.13 46.25
CA GLU A 61 -7.74 -21.06 46.17
C GLU A 61 -7.36 -19.60 45.85
N PRO A 62 -6.61 -18.90 46.71
CA PRO A 62 -6.29 -17.50 46.53
C PRO A 62 -5.11 -17.36 45.57
N ARG A 63 -5.36 -17.62 44.28
CA ARG A 63 -4.39 -17.30 43.23
C ARG A 63 -4.48 -15.82 42.92
N LEU A 64 -3.38 -15.10 43.16
CA LEU A 64 -3.15 -13.72 42.75
C LEU A 64 -3.59 -13.55 41.29
N SER A 65 -4.79 -12.99 41.13
CA SER A 65 -5.44 -12.78 39.84
C SER A 65 -4.74 -11.59 39.18
N ALA A 66 -3.61 -11.86 38.52
CA ALA A 66 -3.12 -11.01 37.47
C ALA A 66 -4.13 -11.13 36.32
N ALA A 67 -5.10 -10.21 36.31
CA ALA A 67 -6.06 -10.09 35.23
C ALA A 67 -5.28 -9.97 33.90
N PRO A 68 -5.62 -10.77 32.88
CA PRO A 68 -5.09 -10.51 31.54
C PRO A 68 -5.52 -9.08 31.15
N PRO A 69 -4.61 -8.27 30.57
CA PRO A 69 -4.98 -6.93 30.15
C PRO A 69 -6.11 -7.09 29.13
N ALA A 70 -7.28 -6.49 29.44
CA ALA A 70 -8.40 -6.46 28.53
C ALA A 70 -7.93 -5.80 27.23
N ALA A 71 -7.75 -6.60 26.17
CA ALA A 71 -7.41 -6.10 24.86
C ALA A 71 -8.50 -5.12 24.44
N LYS A 72 -8.15 -3.83 24.33
CA LYS A 72 -9.09 -2.81 23.89
C LYS A 72 -9.59 -3.20 22.50
N PRO A 73 -10.90 -3.18 22.24
CA PRO A 73 -11.40 -3.47 20.90
C PRO A 73 -10.82 -2.44 19.92
N ILE A 74 -10.07 -2.93 18.93
CA ILE A 74 -9.46 -2.13 17.88
C ILE A 74 -10.59 -1.43 17.12
N SER A 75 -10.57 -0.09 17.13
CA SER A 75 -11.57 0.69 16.39
C SER A 75 -11.37 0.53 14.89
N LYS A 76 -12.41 0.77 14.08
CA LYS A 76 -12.30 0.77 12.61
C LYS A 76 -11.21 1.73 12.11
N ARG A 77 -11.04 2.88 12.79
CA ARG A 77 -9.97 3.85 12.50
C ARG A 77 -8.61 3.21 12.74
N THR A 78 -8.41 2.62 13.92
CA THR A 78 -7.16 1.96 14.31
C THR A 78 -6.78 0.86 13.31
N HIS A 79 -7.74 0.05 12.89
CA HIS A 79 -7.53 -0.97 11.85
C HIS A 79 -7.06 -0.34 10.53
N ALA A 80 -7.76 0.68 10.03
CA ALA A 80 -7.40 1.33 8.78
C ALA A 80 -6.00 1.99 8.81
N LEU A 81 -5.59 2.55 9.95
CA LEU A 81 -4.25 3.14 10.12
C LEU A 81 -3.15 2.08 10.10
N LEU A 82 -3.38 0.92 10.73
CA LEU A 82 -2.46 -0.20 10.69
C LEU A 82 -2.37 -0.80 9.29
N GLU A 83 -3.49 -0.92 8.58
CA GLU A 83 -3.51 -1.37 7.19
C GLU A 83 -2.76 -0.39 6.28
N LEU A 84 -2.96 0.91 6.44
CA LEU A 84 -2.24 1.93 5.69
C LEU A 84 -0.72 1.80 5.87
N LEU A 85 -0.25 1.68 7.11
CA LEU A 85 1.17 1.48 7.39
C LEU A 85 1.69 0.16 6.82
N SER A 86 0.92 -0.92 6.95
CA SER A 86 1.29 -2.22 6.39
C SER A 86 1.41 -2.17 4.87
N SER A 87 0.46 -1.52 4.19
CA SER A 87 0.48 -1.37 2.74
C SER A 87 1.65 -0.49 2.28
N GLU A 88 1.97 0.56 3.04
CA GLU A 88 3.08 1.45 2.69
C GLU A 88 4.43 0.74 2.84
N ARG A 89 4.63 -0.03 3.92
CA ARG A 89 5.84 -0.87 4.10
C ARG A 89 6.03 -1.87 2.96
N ALA A 90 4.95 -2.51 2.53
CA ALA A 90 5.00 -3.42 1.40
C ALA A 90 5.38 -2.68 0.11
N TYR A 91 4.78 -1.52 -0.14
CA TYR A 91 5.09 -0.68 -1.30
C TYR A 91 6.55 -0.19 -1.31
N ALA A 92 7.05 0.31 -0.18
CA ALA A 92 8.45 0.72 -0.02
C ALA A 92 9.42 -0.45 -0.25
N SER A 93 9.11 -1.63 0.31
CA SER A 93 9.87 -2.86 0.11
C SER A 93 9.93 -3.27 -1.37
N ASP A 94 8.81 -3.20 -2.09
CA ASP A 94 8.76 -3.54 -3.52
C ASP A 94 9.61 -2.56 -4.36
N LEU A 95 9.56 -1.26 -4.06
CA LEU A 95 10.39 -0.26 -4.72
C LEU A 95 11.88 -0.46 -4.42
N ALA A 96 12.24 -0.78 -3.17
CA ALA A 96 13.60 -1.12 -2.78
C ALA A 96 14.10 -2.37 -3.52
N LEU A 97 13.26 -3.40 -3.67
CA LEU A 97 13.59 -4.60 -4.45
C LEU A 97 13.84 -4.27 -5.92
N ILE A 98 13.05 -3.37 -6.51
CA ILE A 98 13.30 -2.92 -7.90
C ILE A 98 14.63 -2.17 -7.97
N ARG A 99 14.86 -1.24 -7.05
CA ARG A 99 16.07 -0.39 -7.00
C ARG A 99 17.35 -1.21 -6.81
N ASP A 100 17.36 -2.13 -5.85
CA ASP A 100 18.57 -2.78 -5.35
C ASP A 100 18.87 -4.11 -6.05
N ILE A 101 17.86 -4.71 -6.69
CA ILE A 101 18.00 -6.01 -7.37
C ILE A 101 17.70 -5.89 -8.87
N HIS A 102 16.52 -5.39 -9.26
CA HIS A 102 16.11 -5.46 -10.67
C HIS A 102 16.88 -4.50 -11.58
N ILE A 103 17.14 -3.26 -11.12
CA ILE A 103 17.93 -2.29 -11.89
C ILE A 103 19.37 -2.77 -12.09
N PRO A 104 20.13 -3.20 -11.05
CA PRO A 104 21.46 -3.77 -11.22
C PRO A 104 21.49 -5.00 -12.15
N LEU A 105 20.55 -5.93 -11.97
CA LEU A 105 20.47 -7.13 -12.83
C LEU A 105 20.19 -6.78 -14.29
N ALA A 106 19.32 -5.79 -14.56
CA ALA A 106 19.08 -5.30 -15.91
C ALA A 106 20.35 -4.71 -16.56
N LEU A 107 21.21 -4.08 -15.75
CA LEU A 107 22.51 -3.56 -16.18
C LEU A 107 23.61 -4.63 -16.24
N GLY A 108 23.29 -5.89 -15.91
CA GLY A 108 24.25 -6.99 -15.89
C GLY A 108 25.20 -6.96 -14.69
N GLU A 109 24.89 -6.18 -13.66
CA GLU A 109 25.64 -6.16 -12.41
C GLU A 109 25.28 -7.40 -11.58
N GLN A 110 26.29 -8.04 -10.97
CA GLN A 110 26.04 -9.17 -10.08
C GLN A 110 25.53 -8.64 -8.74
N THR A 111 24.35 -9.09 -8.34
CA THR A 111 23.83 -8.80 -7.00
C THR A 111 24.60 -9.61 -5.96
N PRO A 112 24.79 -9.10 -4.72
CA PRO A 112 25.59 -9.75 -3.69
C PRO A 112 25.09 -11.14 -3.25
N PHE A 113 23.87 -11.52 -3.65
CA PHE A 113 23.30 -12.82 -3.34
C PHE A 113 23.54 -13.77 -4.51
N PRO A 114 24.34 -14.83 -4.33
CA PRO A 114 24.42 -15.87 -5.33
C PRO A 114 23.05 -16.53 -5.43
N ILE A 115 22.33 -16.28 -6.54
CA ILE A 115 21.16 -17.06 -6.94
C ILE A 115 21.67 -18.41 -7.48
N THR A 116 22.49 -19.11 -6.69
CA THR A 116 22.84 -20.50 -6.96
C THR A 116 21.65 -21.35 -6.54
N PRO A 117 21.07 -22.17 -7.43
CA PRO A 117 20.12 -23.19 -7.02
C PRO A 117 20.74 -24.02 -5.89
N PRO A 118 19.96 -24.43 -4.86
CA PRO A 118 20.48 -25.33 -3.84
C PRO A 118 21.06 -26.56 -4.54
N GLN A 119 22.36 -26.81 -4.34
CA GLN A 119 22.99 -28.06 -4.75
C GLN A 119 22.30 -29.18 -3.99
N SER A 120 21.29 -29.78 -4.61
CA SER A 120 20.77 -31.07 -4.21
C SER A 120 21.93 -32.06 -4.25
N SER A 121 22.41 -32.43 -3.07
CA SER A 121 23.33 -33.53 -2.86
C SER A 121 22.62 -34.83 -3.23
N SER A 122 22.67 -35.20 -4.51
CA SER A 122 22.36 -36.55 -4.95
C SER A 122 23.50 -37.03 -5.85
N SER A 123 24.33 -37.86 -5.24
CA SER A 123 25.36 -38.70 -5.83
C SER A 123 25.06 -39.12 -7.27
N SER A 124 25.89 -38.68 -8.21
CA SER A 124 26.11 -39.40 -9.47
C SER A 124 27.52 -39.14 -9.98
N GLU A 125 28.40 -40.10 -9.72
CA GLU A 125 29.73 -40.17 -10.31
C GLU A 125 29.61 -40.47 -11.81
N ARG A 126 30.16 -39.57 -12.63
CA ARG A 126 30.76 -39.75 -13.98
C ARG A 126 30.41 -38.56 -14.86
N THR A 127 31.31 -37.57 -14.89
CA THR A 127 32.00 -37.10 -16.10
C THR A 127 32.91 -35.94 -15.72
N LEU A 128 34.19 -36.08 -16.06
CA LEU A 128 35.17 -35.00 -16.02
C LEU A 128 34.72 -33.91 -17.00
N SER A 129 34.25 -32.79 -16.48
CA SER A 129 34.19 -31.53 -17.23
C SER A 129 34.94 -30.47 -16.44
N THR A 130 36.19 -30.32 -16.81
CA THR A 130 36.97 -29.10 -16.64
C THR A 130 36.26 -27.96 -17.35
N ALA A 131 35.43 -27.21 -16.62
CA ALA A 131 34.99 -25.89 -17.02
C ALA A 131 35.11 -24.96 -15.80
N SER A 132 36.36 -24.64 -15.46
CA SER A 132 36.67 -23.39 -14.79
C SER A 132 36.36 -22.26 -15.77
N SER A 133 35.12 -21.81 -15.78
CA SER A 133 34.75 -20.49 -16.30
C SER A 133 33.99 -19.77 -15.20
N SER A 134 34.76 -19.22 -14.26
CA SER A 134 34.35 -18.10 -13.42
C SER A 134 34.05 -16.90 -14.34
N SER A 135 32.91 -17.00 -15.02
CA SER A 135 32.39 -16.01 -15.95
C SER A 135 30.92 -15.74 -15.58
N SER A 136 30.67 -15.42 -14.31
CA SER A 136 29.35 -14.99 -13.84
C SER A 136 28.95 -13.61 -14.40
N GLY A 137 29.79 -13.00 -15.24
CA GLY A 137 29.43 -11.89 -16.13
C GLY A 137 29.17 -12.43 -17.52
N SER A 138 27.92 -12.38 -17.96
CA SER A 138 27.44 -12.77 -19.28
C SER A 138 28.40 -12.33 -20.40
N ALA A 139 28.96 -13.28 -21.16
CA ALA A 139 29.79 -13.02 -22.34
C ALA A 139 29.03 -12.32 -23.49
N LEU A 140 27.76 -11.97 -23.26
CA LEU A 140 26.83 -11.36 -24.21
C LEU A 140 26.45 -9.91 -23.85
N GLY A 141 27.07 -9.33 -22.82
CA GLY A 141 26.77 -7.96 -22.34
C GLY A 141 25.55 -7.87 -21.43
N PRO A 142 25.23 -6.68 -20.92
CA PRO A 142 24.06 -6.42 -20.08
C PRO A 142 22.74 -6.82 -20.75
N PRO A 143 21.77 -7.40 -20.01
CA PRO A 143 20.44 -7.69 -20.53
C PRO A 143 19.71 -6.47 -21.10
N MET A 144 19.96 -5.29 -20.54
CA MET A 144 19.39 -4.01 -21.00
C MET A 144 20.46 -2.93 -21.10
N THR A 145 20.30 -2.05 -22.09
CA THR A 145 21.15 -0.87 -22.16
C THR A 145 20.77 0.12 -21.05
N ARG A 146 21.70 1.00 -20.68
CA ARG A 146 21.41 2.06 -19.70
C ARG A 146 20.28 2.99 -20.15
N ALA A 147 20.09 3.17 -21.47
CA ALA A 147 18.97 3.94 -21.99
C ALA A 147 17.63 3.22 -21.74
N ASP A 148 17.58 1.92 -22.00
CA ASP A 148 16.38 1.11 -21.77
C ASP A 148 16.05 1.03 -20.28
N THR A 149 17.04 0.83 -19.41
CA THR A 149 16.85 0.87 -17.95
C THR A 149 16.27 2.21 -17.51
N ARG A 150 16.77 3.32 -18.08
CA ARG A 150 16.18 4.63 -17.82
C ARG A 150 14.73 4.70 -18.29
N ILE A 151 14.37 4.16 -19.44
CA ILE A 151 13.00 4.18 -20.00
C ILE A 151 12.03 3.27 -19.23
N ILE A 152 12.49 2.13 -18.74
CA ILE A 152 11.65 1.17 -18.01
C ILE A 152 11.50 1.55 -16.53
N PHE A 153 12.60 1.92 -15.86
CA PHE A 153 12.59 2.13 -14.41
C PHE A 153 12.48 3.60 -13.97
N SER A 154 12.57 4.56 -14.90
CA SER A 154 12.34 5.99 -14.62
C SER A 154 13.10 6.51 -13.40
N ASN A 155 12.39 7.23 -12.53
CA ASN A 155 12.80 7.68 -11.21
C ASN A 155 12.34 6.72 -10.09
N VAL A 156 12.19 5.41 -10.34
CA VAL A 156 11.83 4.43 -9.29
C VAL A 156 12.81 4.45 -8.12
N ALA A 157 14.10 4.69 -8.38
CA ALA A 157 15.08 4.81 -7.31
C ALA A 157 14.78 5.99 -6.36
N GLU A 158 14.25 7.09 -6.88
CA GLU A 158 13.82 8.25 -6.09
C GLU A 158 12.53 7.96 -5.33
N LEU A 159 11.55 7.30 -5.98
CA LEU A 159 10.33 6.82 -5.33
C LEU A 159 10.65 5.89 -4.15
N ALA A 160 11.60 4.97 -4.31
CA ALA A 160 11.99 4.04 -3.25
C ALA A 160 12.49 4.79 -2.01
N VAL A 161 13.44 5.72 -2.19
CA VAL A 161 13.99 6.52 -1.08
C VAL A 161 12.91 7.37 -0.42
N PHE A 162 12.00 7.94 -1.21
CA PHE A 162 10.88 8.70 -0.68
C PHE A 162 9.93 7.82 0.15
N SER A 163 9.54 6.65 -0.35
CA SER A 163 8.62 5.73 0.33
C SER A 163 9.20 5.13 1.61
N ASP A 164 10.50 4.84 1.63
CA ASP A 164 11.23 4.45 2.84
C ASP A 164 11.07 5.55 3.92
N GLY A 165 11.38 6.80 3.57
CA GLY A 165 11.26 7.93 4.50
C GLY A 165 9.81 8.29 4.88
N PHE A 166 8.86 8.07 3.98
CA PHE A 166 7.43 8.27 4.28
C PHE A 166 6.92 7.22 5.26
N THR A 167 7.35 5.96 5.10
CA THR A 167 7.06 4.86 6.04
C THR A 167 7.54 5.22 7.45
N GLU A 168 8.80 5.65 7.60
CA GLU A 168 9.36 6.03 8.91
C GLU A 168 8.54 7.13 9.60
N ARG A 169 8.10 8.15 8.85
CA ARG A 169 7.26 9.23 9.38
C ARG A 169 5.86 8.75 9.73
N LEU A 170 5.29 7.85 8.93
CA LEU A 170 3.99 7.29 9.19
C LEU A 170 4.01 6.47 10.48
N GLU A 171 5.04 5.64 10.68
CA GLU A 171 5.26 4.89 11.92
C GLU A 171 5.32 5.80 13.14
N ALA A 172 6.11 6.88 13.07
CA ALA A 172 6.20 7.86 14.14
C ALA A 172 4.87 8.59 14.42
N ALA A 173 4.05 8.78 13.38
CA ALA A 173 2.77 9.48 13.48
C ALA A 173 1.62 8.63 13.99
N LEU A 174 1.75 7.30 14.00
CA LEU A 174 0.73 6.42 14.56
C LEU A 174 0.68 6.48 16.11
N GLY A 175 1.75 6.93 16.78
CA GLY A 175 1.76 7.13 18.23
C GLY A 175 1.26 5.89 18.98
N CYS A 176 0.31 6.07 19.91
CA CYS A 176 -0.28 4.99 20.71
C CYS A 176 -1.10 3.94 19.93
N VAL A 177 -1.34 4.13 18.63
CA VAL A 177 -1.96 3.12 17.76
C VAL A 177 -1.00 1.95 17.52
N LEU A 178 0.31 2.23 17.48
CA LEU A 178 1.34 1.21 17.34
C LEU A 178 1.68 0.61 18.71
N GLU A 179 1.98 -0.68 18.75
CA GLU A 179 2.45 -1.33 19.98
C GLU A 179 3.78 -0.70 20.44
N GLY A 180 3.81 -0.18 21.67
CA GLY A 180 4.98 0.53 22.21
C GLY A 180 5.08 2.02 21.83
N GLY A 181 4.17 2.54 21.02
CA GLY A 181 4.12 3.96 20.71
C GLY A 181 3.43 4.79 21.80
N SER A 182 3.73 6.10 21.84
CA SER A 182 3.18 7.05 22.81
C SER A 182 2.66 8.31 22.10
N GLY A 183 1.67 8.97 22.70
CA GLY A 183 1.01 10.15 22.12
C GLY A 183 -0.19 9.82 21.22
N GLU A 184 -0.94 10.86 20.85
CA GLU A 184 -2.03 10.78 19.89
C GLU A 184 -1.51 10.62 18.46
N ASP A 185 -2.33 10.05 17.58
CA ASP A 185 -1.97 9.89 16.18
C ASP A 185 -2.12 11.23 15.43
N TYR A 186 -1.12 11.59 14.62
CA TYR A 186 -1.08 12.83 13.82
C TYR A 186 -0.84 12.55 12.33
N VAL A 187 -1.27 11.38 11.86
CA VAL A 187 -1.10 10.91 10.48
C VAL A 187 -1.57 11.94 9.45
N GLY A 188 -2.68 12.64 9.72
CA GLY A 188 -3.19 13.68 8.83
C GLY A 188 -2.20 14.82 8.57
N GLU A 189 -1.43 15.22 9.58
CA GLU A 189 -0.40 16.27 9.44
C GLU A 189 0.75 15.80 8.56
N VAL A 190 1.14 14.52 8.68
CA VAL A 190 2.17 13.92 7.83
C VAL A 190 1.76 13.97 6.35
N PHE A 191 0.51 13.66 6.02
CA PHE A 191 0.03 13.75 4.64
C PHE A 191 0.07 15.19 4.12
N ILE A 192 -0.32 16.18 4.92
CA ILE A 192 -0.28 17.59 4.51
C ILE A 192 1.16 18.04 4.22
N ASP A 193 2.14 17.65 5.03
CA ASP A 193 3.57 17.95 4.77
C ASP A 193 4.13 17.18 3.57
N MET A 194 3.65 15.95 3.34
CA MET A 194 4.24 15.05 2.37
C MET A 194 3.68 15.20 0.95
N ILE A 195 2.39 15.53 0.79
CA ILE A 195 1.74 15.66 -0.53
C ILE A 195 2.51 16.61 -1.47
N PRO A 196 2.95 17.82 -1.05
CA PRO A 196 3.71 18.71 -1.94
C PRO A 196 5.05 18.13 -2.41
N ARG A 197 5.64 17.21 -1.64
CA ARG A 197 6.91 16.54 -1.96
C ARG A 197 6.69 15.32 -2.85
N MET A 198 5.62 14.59 -2.59
CA MET A 198 5.17 13.43 -3.36
C MET A 198 4.83 13.80 -4.80
N GLU A 199 4.05 14.87 -4.98
CA GLU A 199 3.48 15.25 -6.27
C GLU A 199 4.47 15.30 -7.44
N PRO A 200 5.62 16.01 -7.37
CA PRO A 200 6.56 16.06 -8.48
C PRO A 200 7.19 14.70 -8.81
N ILE A 201 7.53 13.90 -7.80
CA ILE A 201 8.19 12.59 -7.96
C ILE A 201 7.26 11.61 -8.67
N TYR A 202 5.99 11.56 -8.24
CA TYR A 202 5.00 10.71 -8.88
C TYR A 202 4.60 11.22 -10.27
N LYS A 203 4.50 12.54 -10.47
CA LYS A 203 4.25 13.12 -11.80
C LYS A 203 5.34 12.72 -12.80
N ALA A 204 6.61 12.79 -12.41
CA ALA A 204 7.72 12.38 -13.26
C ALA A 204 7.64 10.88 -13.64
N TYR A 205 7.15 10.04 -12.73
CA TYR A 205 6.97 8.61 -12.99
C TYR A 205 5.83 8.33 -13.97
N ILE A 206 4.65 8.93 -13.76
CA ILE A 206 3.42 8.60 -14.52
C ILE A 206 3.35 9.29 -15.89
N THR A 207 3.97 10.46 -16.06
CA THR A 207 3.88 11.24 -17.32
C THR A 207 4.75 10.67 -18.43
N ARG A 208 5.56 9.67 -18.11
CA ARG A 208 6.47 9.05 -19.06
C ARG A 208 5.84 7.80 -19.68
N THR A 209 4.92 8.07 -20.58
CA THR A 209 4.30 7.14 -21.54
C THR A 209 4.44 7.71 -22.93
#